data_AF-A0A7C3L0V8-F1
#
_entry.id   AF-A0A7C3L0V8-F1
#
_cell.length_a   1.000
_cell.length_b   1.000
_cell.length_c   1.000
_cell.angle_alpha   90.00
_cell.angle_beta   90.00
_cell.angle_gamma   90.00
#
_symmetry.space_group_name_H-M   'P 1'
#
loop_
_entity.id
_entity.type
_entity.pdbx_description
1 polymer ?
#
loop_
_entity_poly.entity_id
_entity_poly.type
_entity_poly.pdbx_seq_one_letter_code
_entity_poly.pdbx_strand_id
1 'polypeptide(L)'
;MNLFSTAAASVLLGALCTTALWAEQRSTQRSQQEACMARLNQLSKSTVLYLSDCDDHYPSAMKYDDARGQYRWNEWHRFHPRVYDSGWTTQVYPYVGNQDQFACPLATRGVLAGTTGDGVLISYTFNGHLHHYDAAGVVNPAELIVLWEGLGSRGVLGYAVSQPVLKCAGKMAKGACRYVPSKSPSSFLFKPLGTIGIHEGRINVGHADTHVRSISVGKGDWRTGDPFTYDKHGNPNGFWSDGNHAWTFRPEYDFSESGSPMTAPFQPTPVVK
;
A
#
# COMPACT_ATOMS: atom_id res chain seq x y z
N MET A 1 -19.28 48.15 39.63
CA MET A 1 -19.79 46.88 39.06
C MET A 1 -19.66 46.97 37.55
N ASN A 2 -18.76 46.21 36.92
CA ASN A 2 -18.68 45.99 35.45
C ASN A 2 -17.50 45.06 35.04
N LEU A 3 -16.62 44.68 35.96
CA LEU A 3 -15.46 43.82 35.68
C LEU A 3 -15.79 42.33 35.44
N PHE A 4 -17.01 41.87 35.74
CA PHE A 4 -17.39 40.46 35.54
C PHE A 4 -17.95 40.16 34.13
N SER A 5 -18.29 41.17 33.33
CA SER A 5 -18.90 40.96 32.01
C SER A 5 -17.86 40.68 30.90
N THR A 6 -16.66 41.24 31.01
CA THR A 6 -15.60 41.09 29.98
C THR A 6 -14.88 39.74 30.06
N ALA A 7 -14.69 39.19 31.26
CA ALA A 7 -14.02 37.90 31.44
C ALA A 7 -14.83 36.73 30.86
N ALA A 8 -16.15 36.73 31.05
CA ALA A 8 -17.04 35.70 30.52
C ALA A 8 -17.11 35.72 28.97
N ALA A 9 -17.13 36.92 28.37
CA ALA A 9 -17.12 37.08 26.92
C ALA A 9 -15.82 36.57 26.29
N SER A 10 -14.66 36.84 26.91
CA SER A 10 -13.36 36.38 26.40
C SER A 10 -13.18 34.85 26.47
N VAL A 11 -13.68 34.20 27.53
CA VAL A 11 -13.64 32.73 27.66
C VAL A 11 -14.54 32.06 26.62
N LEU A 12 -15.74 32.61 26.36
CA LEU A 12 -16.65 32.10 25.34
C LEU A 12 -16.08 32.25 23.93
N LEU A 13 -15.45 33.39 23.62
CA LEU A 13 -14.82 33.62 22.32
C LEU A 13 -13.65 32.65 22.08
N GLY A 14 -12.82 32.42 23.11
CA GLY A 14 -11.73 31.45 23.05
C GLY A 14 -12.20 30.00 22.80
N ALA A 15 -13.27 29.57 23.47
CA ALA A 15 -13.85 28.24 23.29
C ALA A 15 -14.47 28.06 21.88
N LEU A 16 -15.14 29.08 21.35
CA LEU A 16 -15.70 29.04 19.98
C LEU A 16 -14.60 28.99 18.91
N CYS A 17 -13.54 29.79 19.05
CA CYS A 17 -12.42 29.78 18.10
C CYS A 17 -11.70 28.42 18.05
N THR A 18 -11.48 27.79 19.20
CA THR A 18 -10.83 26.47 19.24
C THR A 18 -11.71 25.41 18.59
N THR A 19 -12.98 25.30 18.96
CA THR A 19 -13.90 24.30 18.38
C THR A 19 -14.10 24.47 16.88
N ALA A 20 -14.15 25.72 16.37
CA ALA A 20 -14.19 26.00 14.94
C ALA A 20 -12.92 25.49 14.21
N LEU A 21 -11.73 25.75 14.77
CA LEU A 21 -10.47 25.26 14.21
C LEU A 21 -10.40 23.73 14.20
N TRP A 22 -10.85 23.06 15.27
CA TRP A 22 -10.92 21.60 15.32
C TRP A 22 -11.88 21.02 14.26
N ALA A 23 -13.02 21.66 14.03
CA ALA A 23 -13.97 21.25 13.01
C ALA A 23 -13.38 21.41 11.60
N GLU A 24 -12.71 22.52 11.32
CA GLU A 24 -12.04 22.78 10.05
C GLU A 24 -10.93 21.76 9.78
N GLN A 25 -10.08 21.48 10.76
CA GLN A 25 -9.01 20.47 10.65
C GLN A 25 -9.55 19.08 10.31
N ARG A 26 -10.61 18.64 11.01
CA ARG A 26 -11.26 17.34 10.72
C ARG A 26 -11.88 17.32 9.33
N SER A 27 -12.53 18.40 8.90
CA SER A 27 -13.11 18.48 7.57
C SER A 27 -12.04 18.37 6.48
N THR A 28 -10.89 19.03 6.69
CA THR A 28 -9.74 18.97 5.77
C THR A 28 -9.18 17.55 5.71
N GLN A 29 -8.95 16.90 6.85
CA GLN A 29 -8.46 15.52 6.87
C GLN A 29 -9.40 14.56 6.15
N ARG A 30 -10.71 14.68 6.35
CA ARG A 30 -11.71 13.86 5.64
C ARG A 30 -11.69 14.10 4.14
N SER A 31 -11.64 15.36 3.69
CA SER A 31 -11.55 15.68 2.26
C SER A 31 -10.28 15.11 1.62
N GLN A 32 -9.17 15.10 2.35
CA GLN A 32 -7.92 14.53 1.86
C GLN A 32 -7.97 13.00 1.84
N GLN A 33 -8.61 12.36 2.82
CA GLN A 33 -8.90 10.92 2.79
C GLN A 33 -9.75 10.54 1.58
N GLU A 34 -10.82 11.28 1.30
CA GLU A 34 -11.66 11.08 0.11
C GLU A 34 -10.85 11.23 -1.18
N ALA A 35 -9.98 12.23 -1.26
CA ALA A 35 -9.06 12.40 -2.39
C ALA A 35 -8.10 11.21 -2.52
N CYS A 36 -7.58 10.66 -1.42
CA CYS A 36 -6.74 9.46 -1.45
C CYS A 36 -7.52 8.24 -1.96
N MET A 37 -8.78 8.06 -1.54
CA MET A 37 -9.63 6.99 -2.06
C MET A 37 -9.96 7.17 -3.54
N ALA A 38 -10.25 8.40 -3.97
CA ALA A 38 -10.53 8.70 -5.38
C ALA A 38 -9.32 8.39 -6.29
N ARG A 39 -8.10 8.75 -5.84
CA ARG A 39 -6.86 8.42 -6.55
C ARG A 39 -6.61 6.92 -6.60
N LEU A 40 -6.82 6.21 -5.50
CA LEU A 40 -6.68 4.76 -5.45
C LEU A 40 -7.69 4.06 -6.37
N ASN A 41 -8.92 4.54 -6.43
CA ASN A 41 -9.96 4.02 -7.32
C ASN A 41 -9.57 4.23 -8.80
N GLN A 42 -9.02 5.41 -9.13
CA GLN A 42 -8.51 5.67 -10.48
C GLN A 42 -7.36 4.73 -10.84
N LEU A 43 -6.42 4.49 -9.92
CA LEU A 43 -5.33 3.53 -10.12
C LEU A 43 -5.82 2.09 -10.26
N SER A 44 -6.81 1.66 -9.47
CA SER A 44 -7.40 0.32 -9.56
C SER A 44 -8.05 0.10 -10.94
N LYS A 45 -8.83 1.07 -11.41
CA LYS A 45 -9.40 1.04 -12.77
C LYS A 45 -8.33 1.02 -13.86
N SER A 46 -7.28 1.83 -13.69
CA SER A 46 -6.13 1.85 -14.61
C SER A 46 -5.41 0.50 -14.66
N THR A 47 -5.36 -0.22 -13.53
CA THR A 47 -4.79 -1.56 -13.46
C THR A 47 -5.63 -2.56 -14.25
N VAL A 48 -6.96 -2.47 -14.21
CA VAL A 48 -7.84 -3.33 -15.03
C VAL A 48 -7.72 -3.02 -16.51
N LEU A 49 -7.56 -1.76 -16.90
CA LEU A 49 -7.25 -1.41 -18.29
C LEU A 49 -5.92 -2.04 -18.74
N TYR A 50 -4.89 -2.00 -17.88
CA TYR A 50 -3.64 -2.71 -18.14
C TYR A 50 -3.84 -4.23 -18.32
N LEU A 51 -4.65 -4.87 -17.46
CA LEU A 51 -4.95 -6.31 -17.56
C LEU A 51 -5.55 -6.65 -18.93
N SER A 52 -6.53 -5.85 -19.38
CA SER A 52 -7.18 -6.03 -20.68
C SER A 52 -6.21 -5.99 -21.86
N ASP A 53 -5.13 -5.20 -21.76
CA ASP A 53 -4.13 -5.05 -22.82
C ASP A 53 -2.98 -6.08 -22.70
N CYS A 54 -2.91 -6.83 -21.60
CA CYS A 54 -1.79 -7.71 -21.25
C CYS A 54 -2.23 -9.15 -20.97
N ASP A 55 -3.23 -9.65 -21.70
CA ASP A 55 -3.76 -11.01 -21.60
C ASP A 55 -4.12 -11.39 -20.15
N ASP A 56 -4.80 -10.50 -19.42
CA ASP A 56 -5.21 -10.67 -18.03
C ASP A 56 -4.08 -10.93 -17.03
N HIS A 57 -2.83 -10.60 -17.38
CA HIS A 57 -1.70 -10.69 -16.46
C HIS A 57 -1.47 -9.38 -15.71
N TYR A 58 -1.35 -9.45 -14.40
CA TYR A 58 -1.01 -8.29 -13.56
C TYR A 58 0.37 -7.70 -13.88
N PRO A 59 0.58 -6.39 -13.61
CA PRO A 59 1.85 -5.73 -13.84
C PRO A 59 3.02 -6.42 -13.14
N SER A 60 4.20 -6.29 -13.73
CA SER A 60 5.43 -6.70 -13.05
C SER A 60 5.66 -5.82 -11.82
N ALA A 61 5.60 -6.44 -10.64
CA ALA A 61 5.88 -5.80 -9.37
C ALA A 61 7.34 -5.33 -9.19
N MET A 62 8.28 -5.91 -9.96
CA MET A 62 9.71 -5.70 -9.78
C MET A 62 10.49 -5.88 -11.08
N LYS A 63 11.58 -5.14 -11.25
CA LYS A 63 12.39 -5.21 -12.48
C LYS A 63 13.20 -6.51 -12.58
N TYR A 64 13.30 -7.07 -13.79
CA TYR A 64 14.29 -8.09 -14.14
C TYR A 64 15.60 -7.42 -14.61
N ASP A 65 16.74 -7.88 -14.10
CA ASP A 65 18.06 -7.43 -14.57
C ASP A 65 18.66 -8.48 -15.49
N ASP A 66 18.57 -8.25 -16.80
CA ASP A 66 19.09 -9.16 -17.83
C ASP A 66 20.62 -9.34 -17.72
N ALA A 67 21.37 -8.31 -17.30
CA ALA A 67 22.82 -8.40 -17.19
C ALA A 67 23.25 -9.32 -16.02
N ARG A 68 22.45 -9.38 -14.95
CA ARG A 68 22.71 -10.23 -13.78
C ARG A 68 21.91 -11.54 -13.80
N GLY A 69 20.91 -11.65 -14.68
CA GLY A 69 19.99 -12.79 -14.77
C GLY A 69 19.15 -12.98 -13.50
N GLN A 70 18.75 -11.89 -12.84
CA GLN A 70 18.06 -11.95 -11.54
C GLN A 70 17.00 -10.86 -11.40
N TYR A 71 16.01 -11.11 -10.54
CA TYR A 71 15.01 -10.12 -10.18
C TYR A 71 15.50 -9.17 -9.09
N ARG A 72 15.16 -7.90 -9.23
CA ARG A 72 15.50 -6.83 -8.28
C ARG A 72 14.43 -6.68 -7.21
N TRP A 73 14.11 -7.79 -6.53
CA TRP A 73 12.98 -7.86 -5.59
C TRP A 73 13.18 -6.99 -4.33
N ASN A 74 14.41 -6.70 -3.95
CA ASN A 74 14.75 -5.93 -2.75
C ASN A 74 15.18 -4.48 -3.02
N GLU A 75 14.73 -3.91 -4.14
CA GLU A 75 15.15 -2.58 -4.59
C GLU A 75 13.95 -1.67 -4.81
N TRP A 76 14.18 -0.37 -4.65
CA TRP A 76 13.26 0.66 -5.11
C TRP A 76 13.36 0.79 -6.62
N HIS A 77 12.21 0.80 -7.31
CA HIS A 77 12.16 0.90 -8.75
C HIS A 77 11.86 2.32 -9.20
N ARG A 78 12.73 2.86 -10.05
CA ARG A 78 12.57 4.21 -10.58
C ARG A 78 11.32 4.28 -11.45
N PHE A 79 10.43 5.21 -11.15
CA PHE A 79 9.36 5.57 -12.07
C PHE A 79 9.95 6.34 -13.25
N HIS A 80 9.60 5.92 -14.47
CA HIS A 80 10.01 6.64 -15.66
C HIS A 80 8.94 6.49 -16.75
N PRO A 81 8.22 7.55 -17.13
CA PRO A 81 7.00 7.46 -17.95
C PRO A 81 7.16 6.83 -19.35
N ARG A 82 8.41 6.56 -19.79
CA ARG A 82 8.73 5.96 -21.08
C ARG A 82 9.49 4.62 -21.00
N VAL A 83 9.72 4.07 -19.81
CA VAL A 83 10.53 2.83 -19.64
C VAL A 83 9.67 1.75 -18.97
N TYR A 84 8.91 1.01 -19.77
CA TYR A 84 7.89 0.06 -19.29
C TYR A 84 8.41 -1.12 -18.46
N ASP A 85 9.73 -1.32 -18.34
CA ASP A 85 10.34 -2.42 -17.57
C ASP A 85 10.79 -2.00 -16.14
N SER A 86 10.36 -0.83 -15.65
CA SER A 86 10.77 -0.34 -14.32
C SER A 86 9.73 -0.54 -13.21
N GLY A 87 8.89 -1.57 -13.32
CA GLY A 87 7.92 -1.96 -12.29
C GLY A 87 6.50 -1.42 -12.52
N TRP A 88 5.61 -1.72 -11.58
CA TRP A 88 4.15 -1.60 -11.76
C TRP A 88 3.70 -0.18 -12.10
N THR A 89 4.29 0.85 -11.48
CA THR A 89 3.89 2.25 -11.70
C THR A 89 4.09 2.68 -13.13
N THR A 90 5.15 2.21 -13.78
CA THR A 90 5.48 2.62 -15.14
C THR A 90 4.66 1.84 -16.17
N GLN A 91 4.34 0.58 -15.87
CA GLN A 91 3.45 -0.26 -16.69
C GLN A 91 2.01 0.25 -16.69
N VAL A 92 1.49 0.66 -15.54
CA VAL A 92 0.11 1.13 -15.42
C VAL A 92 -0.04 2.60 -15.86
N TYR A 93 1.04 3.39 -15.86
CA TYR A 93 1.00 4.83 -16.16
C TYR A 93 0.24 5.25 -17.43
N PRO A 94 0.36 4.54 -18.59
CA PRO A 94 -0.40 4.89 -19.79
C PRO A 94 -1.92 4.99 -19.59
N TYR A 95 -2.46 4.25 -18.63
CA TYR A 95 -3.90 4.20 -18.32
C TYR A 95 -4.32 5.18 -17.22
N VAL A 96 -3.38 5.76 -16.48
CA VAL A 96 -3.65 6.64 -15.34
C VAL A 96 -3.93 8.08 -15.78
N GLY A 97 -3.28 8.53 -16.86
CA GLY A 97 -3.43 9.88 -17.42
C GLY A 97 -2.70 11.00 -16.65
N ASN A 98 -2.70 10.98 -15.31
CA ASN A 98 -2.01 11.96 -14.47
C ASN A 98 -1.11 11.29 -13.42
N GLN A 99 0.14 11.74 -13.32
CA GLN A 99 1.14 11.26 -12.36
C GLN A 99 0.76 11.53 -10.90
N ASP A 100 -0.02 12.56 -10.61
CA ASP A 100 -0.46 12.89 -9.24
C ASP A 100 -1.33 11.80 -8.62
N GLN A 101 -1.90 10.91 -9.42
CA GLN A 101 -2.71 9.79 -8.96
C GLN A 101 -1.88 8.77 -8.16
N PHE A 102 -0.54 8.72 -8.31
CA PHE A 102 0.33 7.79 -7.59
C PHE A 102 0.60 8.14 -6.12
N ALA A 103 0.13 9.30 -5.65
CA ALA A 103 0.28 9.70 -4.25
C ALA A 103 -1.04 10.08 -3.60
N CYS A 104 -1.18 9.75 -2.33
CA CYS A 104 -2.19 10.30 -1.43
C CYS A 104 -1.79 11.74 -1.07
N PRO A 105 -2.69 12.74 -1.13
CA PRO A 105 -2.38 14.11 -0.70
C PRO A 105 -1.85 14.25 0.74
N LEU A 106 -2.13 13.30 1.63
CA LEU A 106 -1.60 13.27 2.99
C LEU A 106 -0.16 12.74 3.09
N ALA A 107 0.37 12.13 2.02
CA ALA A 107 1.71 11.57 2.05
C ALA A 107 2.76 12.68 2.06
N THR A 108 3.62 12.67 3.07
CA THR A 108 4.77 13.57 3.13
C THR A 108 5.86 13.10 2.17
N ARG A 109 6.63 14.05 1.62
CA ARG A 109 7.68 13.77 0.63
C ARG A 109 8.89 13.15 1.31
N GLY A 110 9.35 12.02 0.78
CA GLY A 110 10.60 11.36 1.12
C GLY A 110 11.55 11.27 -0.09
N VAL A 111 12.85 11.26 0.19
CA VAL A 111 13.93 11.12 -0.80
C VAL A 111 14.80 9.94 -0.38
N LEU A 112 15.09 9.03 -1.30
CA LEU A 112 16.00 7.92 -1.04
C LEU A 112 17.43 8.45 -0.95
N ALA A 113 18.22 7.91 -0.01
CA ALA A 113 19.63 8.26 0.12
C ALA A 113 20.39 8.01 -1.19
N GLY A 114 21.20 8.98 -1.62
CA GLY A 114 21.98 8.89 -2.86
C GLY A 114 21.19 9.18 -4.15
N THR A 115 19.94 9.67 -4.05
CA THR A 115 19.15 10.09 -5.21
C THR A 115 18.97 11.61 -5.25
N THR A 116 18.61 12.14 -6.42
CA THR A 116 18.40 13.58 -6.67
C THR A 116 17.11 14.13 -6.06
N GLY A 117 16.20 13.28 -5.59
CA GLY A 117 14.92 13.70 -5.03
C GLY A 117 13.97 14.35 -6.04
N ASP A 118 14.16 14.07 -7.33
CA ASP A 118 13.30 14.51 -8.42
C ASP A 118 12.26 13.44 -8.79
N GLY A 119 11.24 13.85 -9.53
CA GLY A 119 10.21 12.95 -10.06
C GLY A 119 8.88 12.96 -9.30
N VAL A 120 8.03 12.00 -9.67
CA VAL A 120 6.66 11.87 -9.18
C VAL A 120 6.67 11.36 -7.75
N LEU A 121 5.86 11.95 -6.87
CA LEU A 121 5.65 11.38 -5.55
C LEU A 121 4.81 10.11 -5.68
N ILE A 122 5.31 9.00 -5.15
CA ILE A 122 4.60 7.72 -5.15
C ILE A 122 4.44 7.29 -3.69
N SER A 123 3.19 7.18 -3.22
CA SER A 123 2.90 6.78 -1.83
C SER A 123 2.14 5.46 -1.72
N TYR A 124 1.50 5.02 -2.81
CA TYR A 124 0.84 3.72 -2.85
C TYR A 124 1.83 2.61 -3.19
N THR A 125 1.51 1.40 -2.76
CA THR A 125 2.24 0.17 -3.04
C THR A 125 1.35 -0.80 -3.80
N PHE A 126 1.96 -1.59 -4.67
CA PHE A 126 1.31 -2.69 -5.37
C PHE A 126 1.57 -4.01 -4.66
N ASN A 127 0.59 -4.91 -4.66
CA ASN A 127 0.73 -6.26 -4.14
C ASN A 127 1.69 -7.07 -5.03
N GLY A 128 2.93 -7.26 -4.57
CA GLY A 128 3.95 -7.95 -5.34
C GLY A 128 3.76 -9.47 -5.49
N HIS A 129 2.79 -10.09 -4.78
CA HIS A 129 2.37 -11.45 -5.12
C HIS A 129 1.76 -11.53 -6.51
N LEU A 130 1.22 -10.41 -7.00
CA LEU A 130 0.62 -10.33 -8.32
C LEU A 130 1.65 -10.12 -9.45
N HIS A 131 2.95 -10.26 -9.18
CA HIS A 131 3.99 -10.13 -10.20
C HIS A 131 3.77 -11.13 -11.34
N HIS A 132 3.31 -10.64 -12.50
CA HIS A 132 2.90 -11.46 -13.66
C HIS A 132 1.89 -12.57 -13.31
N TYR A 133 1.05 -12.34 -12.31
CA TYR A 133 0.02 -13.29 -11.92
C TYR A 133 -1.18 -13.17 -12.86
N ASP A 134 -1.83 -14.29 -13.18
CA ASP A 134 -3.01 -14.35 -14.02
C ASP A 134 -4.24 -13.92 -13.20
N ALA A 135 -5.01 -12.95 -13.67
CA ALA A 135 -6.21 -12.47 -12.98
C ALA A 135 -7.26 -13.56 -12.81
N ALA A 136 -7.33 -14.55 -13.71
CA ALA A 136 -8.21 -15.71 -13.56
C ALA A 136 -7.83 -16.61 -12.37
N GLY A 137 -6.60 -16.51 -11.88
CA GLY A 137 -6.14 -17.21 -10.69
C GLY A 137 -6.55 -16.54 -9.36
N VAL A 138 -7.27 -15.42 -9.39
CA VAL A 138 -7.75 -14.73 -8.20
C VAL A 138 -9.08 -15.33 -7.74
N VAL A 139 -9.09 -15.96 -6.57
CA VAL A 139 -10.27 -16.67 -6.04
C VAL A 139 -11.33 -15.71 -5.52
N ASN A 140 -10.93 -14.65 -4.81
CA ASN A 140 -11.85 -13.67 -4.23
C ASN A 140 -11.42 -12.23 -4.60
N PRO A 141 -11.84 -11.71 -5.78
CA PRO A 141 -11.40 -10.41 -6.26
C PRO A 141 -11.83 -9.22 -5.38
N ALA A 142 -12.92 -9.36 -4.63
CA ALA A 142 -13.42 -8.32 -3.74
C ALA A 142 -12.58 -8.22 -2.45
N GLU A 143 -11.92 -9.29 -2.02
CA GLU A 143 -11.14 -9.26 -0.77
C GLU A 143 -9.62 -9.20 -1.02
N LEU A 144 -9.15 -9.50 -2.23
CA LEU A 144 -7.74 -9.39 -2.60
C LEU A 144 -7.29 -7.93 -2.74
N ILE A 145 -6.39 -7.49 -1.86
CA ILE A 145 -5.74 -6.18 -1.95
C ILE A 145 -4.75 -6.18 -3.12
N VAL A 146 -4.89 -5.20 -4.03
CA VAL A 146 -3.99 -4.98 -5.18
C VAL A 146 -3.14 -3.75 -4.99
N LEU A 147 -3.75 -2.64 -4.57
CA LEU A 147 -3.07 -1.36 -4.32
C LEU A 147 -3.41 -0.87 -2.92
N TRP A 148 -2.47 -0.30 -2.20
CA TRP A 148 -2.71 0.13 -0.82
C TRP A 148 -1.68 1.14 -0.32
N GLU A 149 -1.96 1.74 0.82
CA GLU A 149 -1.08 2.73 1.49
C GLU A 149 0.02 2.06 2.34
N GLY A 150 0.73 1.07 1.77
CA GLY A 150 1.73 0.29 2.49
C GLY A 150 2.98 1.06 2.94
N LEU A 151 3.24 2.25 2.39
CA LEU A 151 4.34 3.13 2.83
C LEU A 151 4.02 3.95 4.09
N GLY A 152 2.75 3.99 4.51
CA GLY A 152 2.29 4.86 5.59
C GLY A 152 2.25 6.33 5.18
N SER A 153 2.57 7.25 6.10
CA SER A 153 2.48 8.71 5.90
C SER A 153 3.58 9.32 5.02
N ARG A 154 4.33 8.50 4.29
CA ARG A 154 5.39 8.97 3.37
C ARG A 154 5.21 8.40 1.98
N GLY A 155 5.52 9.22 0.99
CA GLY A 155 5.79 8.78 -0.37
C GLY A 155 7.26 9.01 -0.73
N VAL A 156 7.71 8.39 -1.81
CA VAL A 156 9.08 8.52 -2.30
C VAL A 156 9.06 9.21 -3.66
N LEU A 157 9.93 10.21 -3.84
CA LEU A 157 10.04 10.94 -5.10
C LEU A 157 10.78 10.11 -6.15
N GLY A 158 10.11 9.83 -7.25
CA GLY A 158 10.66 9.16 -8.42
C GLY A 158 10.82 7.65 -8.28
N TYR A 159 10.42 7.05 -7.16
CA TYR A 159 10.59 5.61 -6.92
C TYR A 159 9.35 4.97 -6.30
N ALA A 160 9.08 3.74 -6.73
CA ALA A 160 8.03 2.89 -6.22
C ALA A 160 8.63 1.60 -5.63
N VAL A 161 7.87 0.98 -4.75
CA VAL A 161 8.14 -0.37 -4.27
C VAL A 161 6.82 -1.14 -4.22
N SER A 162 6.90 -2.45 -4.37
CA SER A 162 5.76 -3.35 -4.19
C SER A 162 5.79 -3.94 -2.79
N GLN A 163 4.62 -4.03 -2.15
CA GLN A 163 4.47 -4.61 -0.82
C GLN A 163 3.19 -5.46 -0.76
N PRO A 164 3.25 -6.71 -0.28
CA PRO A 164 4.46 -7.52 -0.10
C PRO A 164 5.23 -7.67 -1.42
N VAL A 165 6.45 -8.19 -1.38
CA VAL A 165 7.26 -8.53 -2.55
C VAL A 165 7.62 -10.01 -2.52
N LEU A 166 7.65 -10.67 -3.68
CA LEU A 166 8.18 -12.03 -3.79
C LEU A 166 9.71 -12.00 -3.72
N LYS A 167 10.30 -12.79 -2.81
CA LYS A 167 11.74 -12.97 -2.64
C LYS A 167 12.31 -13.85 -3.74
N CYS A 168 12.45 -13.28 -4.93
CA CYS A 168 13.00 -13.95 -6.10
C CYS A 168 14.53 -13.86 -6.11
N ALA A 169 15.14 -14.58 -5.16
CA ALA A 169 16.57 -14.57 -4.94
C ALA A 169 17.33 -15.48 -5.94
N GLY A 170 18.57 -15.11 -6.21
CA GLY A 170 19.47 -15.88 -7.09
C GLY A 170 19.17 -15.67 -8.57
N LYS A 171 19.83 -16.48 -9.41
CA LYS A 171 19.60 -16.46 -10.86
C LYS A 171 18.32 -17.20 -11.17
N MET A 172 17.29 -16.46 -11.55
CA MET A 172 16.01 -16.98 -12.02
C MET A 172 15.81 -16.57 -13.47
N ALA A 173 15.25 -17.45 -14.29
CA ALA A 173 14.88 -17.07 -15.65
C ALA A 173 13.82 -15.96 -15.64
N LYS A 174 13.84 -15.09 -16.65
CA LYS A 174 12.79 -14.08 -16.85
C LYS A 174 11.43 -14.78 -16.98
N GLY A 175 10.44 -14.27 -16.25
CA GLY A 175 9.10 -14.85 -16.13
C GLY A 175 8.96 -15.96 -15.08
N ALA A 176 10.05 -16.48 -14.49
CA ALA A 176 10.00 -17.60 -13.56
C ALA A 176 9.70 -17.20 -12.10
N CYS A 177 9.89 -15.93 -11.74
CA CYS A 177 9.46 -15.40 -10.45
C CYS A 177 7.94 -15.25 -10.49
N ARG A 178 7.20 -16.17 -9.89
CA ARG A 178 5.74 -16.11 -9.79
C ARG A 178 5.31 -16.58 -8.41
N TYR A 179 4.16 -16.08 -7.96
CA TYR A 179 3.55 -16.55 -6.73
C TYR A 179 3.20 -18.03 -6.84
N VAL A 180 3.56 -18.81 -5.82
CA VAL A 180 3.18 -20.22 -5.69
C VAL A 180 2.64 -20.45 -4.27
N PRO A 181 1.40 -20.91 -4.09
CA PRO A 181 0.80 -21.13 -2.78
C PRO A 181 1.71 -21.95 -1.85
N SER A 182 1.98 -21.40 -0.66
CA SER A 182 2.79 -22.01 0.40
C SER A 182 4.14 -22.61 -0.04
N LYS A 183 4.73 -22.10 -1.12
CA LYS A 183 6.02 -22.54 -1.68
C LYS A 183 6.87 -21.34 -2.12
N SER A 184 8.16 -21.58 -2.33
CA SER A 184 9.07 -20.57 -2.88
C SER A 184 8.61 -20.05 -4.25
N PRO A 185 8.88 -18.77 -4.58
CA PRO A 185 9.56 -17.77 -3.74
C PRO A 185 8.72 -17.36 -2.53
N SER A 186 9.35 -17.15 -1.37
CA SER A 186 8.65 -16.63 -0.18
C SER A 186 8.31 -15.15 -0.37
N SER A 187 7.33 -14.64 0.35
CA SER A 187 7.06 -13.21 0.39
C SER A 187 7.91 -12.47 1.42
N PHE A 188 7.93 -11.16 1.28
CA PHE A 188 8.58 -10.26 2.20
C PHE A 188 7.83 -8.92 2.25
N LEU A 189 7.79 -8.25 3.40
CA LEU A 189 7.13 -6.95 3.54
C LEU A 189 8.08 -5.94 4.18
N PHE A 190 8.24 -4.77 3.56
CA PHE A 190 9.14 -3.72 4.03
C PHE A 190 8.51 -2.89 5.14
N LYS A 191 9.36 -2.21 5.92
CA LYS A 191 8.83 -1.30 6.95
C LYS A 191 8.15 -0.11 6.29
N PRO A 192 6.95 0.27 6.75
CA PRO A 192 6.39 1.56 6.39
C PRO A 192 7.40 2.66 6.68
N LEU A 193 7.55 3.58 5.73
CA LEU A 193 8.49 4.70 5.85
C LEU A 193 8.00 5.76 6.84
N GLY A 194 6.71 5.78 7.12
CA GLY A 194 6.07 6.66 8.10
C GLY A 194 5.16 5.91 9.07
N THR A 195 4.34 6.67 9.77
CA THR A 195 3.23 6.13 10.56
C THR A 195 2.21 5.48 9.63
N ILE A 196 1.67 4.34 10.04
CA ILE A 196 0.50 3.78 9.37
C ILE A 196 -0.79 4.36 9.98
N GLY A 197 -1.95 4.06 9.39
CA GLY A 197 -3.22 4.56 9.91
C GLY A 197 -3.41 6.05 9.67
N ILE A 198 -2.98 6.53 8.51
CA ILE A 198 -2.91 7.96 8.16
C ILE A 198 -4.29 8.63 8.07
N HIS A 199 -5.37 7.84 8.04
CA HIS A 199 -6.76 8.29 8.05
C HIS A 199 -7.44 7.90 9.37
N GLU A 200 -7.05 8.55 10.47
CA GLU A 200 -7.63 8.29 11.81
C GLU A 200 -7.54 6.81 12.24
N GLY A 201 -6.38 6.17 12.08
CA GLY A 201 -6.18 4.75 12.40
C GLY A 201 -6.67 3.80 11.30
N ARG A 202 -6.88 4.32 10.08
CA ARG A 202 -7.25 3.55 8.89
C ARG A 202 -6.26 3.77 7.76
N ILE A 203 -6.22 2.82 6.85
CA ILE A 203 -5.57 2.95 5.54
C ILE A 203 -6.57 2.63 4.44
N ASN A 204 -6.36 3.21 3.26
CA ASN A 204 -7.14 2.89 2.07
C ASN A 204 -6.49 1.74 1.30
N VAL A 205 -7.33 0.83 0.83
CA VAL A 205 -6.96 -0.33 0.01
C VAL A 205 -7.87 -0.42 -1.21
N GLY A 206 -7.29 -0.74 -2.35
CA GLY A 206 -7.97 -1.01 -3.61
C GLY A 206 -7.88 -2.50 -3.93
N HIS A 207 -9.02 -3.10 -4.27
CA HIS A 207 -9.14 -4.53 -4.51
C HIS A 207 -9.11 -4.88 -6.00
N ALA A 208 -9.02 -6.17 -6.30
CA ALA A 208 -8.92 -6.68 -7.67
C ALA A 208 -10.20 -6.43 -8.50
N ASP A 209 -11.36 -6.36 -7.86
CA ASP A 209 -12.63 -5.95 -8.51
C ASP A 209 -12.76 -4.42 -8.70
N THR A 210 -11.70 -3.66 -8.40
CA THR A 210 -11.56 -2.19 -8.45
C THR A 210 -12.17 -1.39 -7.33
N HIS A 211 -12.94 -1.98 -6.41
CA HIS A 211 -13.51 -1.18 -5.34
C HIS A 211 -12.42 -0.76 -4.33
N VAL A 212 -12.67 0.38 -3.66
CA VAL A 212 -11.79 0.92 -2.63
C VAL A 212 -12.55 0.99 -1.32
N ARG A 213 -11.91 0.53 -0.24
CA ARG A 213 -12.43 0.72 1.12
C ARG A 213 -11.29 1.11 2.05
N SER A 214 -11.63 1.75 3.16
CA SER A 214 -10.68 1.92 4.25
C SER A 214 -10.74 0.70 5.16
N ILE A 215 -9.59 0.22 5.64
CA ILE A 215 -9.48 -0.83 6.66
C ILE A 215 -8.84 -0.26 7.93
N SER A 216 -9.23 -0.81 9.08
CA SER A 216 -8.63 -0.42 10.36
C SER A 216 -7.24 -1.05 10.51
N VAL A 217 -6.30 -0.29 11.05
CA VAL A 217 -4.95 -0.75 11.37
C VAL A 217 -4.56 -0.34 12.78
N GLY A 218 -3.47 -0.91 13.30
CA GLY A 218 -2.97 -0.64 14.66
C GLY A 218 -3.58 -1.54 15.73
N LYS A 219 -4.45 -2.49 15.34
CA LYS A 219 -5.07 -3.45 16.26
C LYS A 219 -4.39 -4.82 16.25
N GLY A 220 -3.69 -5.16 15.16
CA GLY A 220 -3.04 -6.45 15.03
C GLY A 220 -4.07 -7.58 14.95
N ASP A 221 -5.10 -7.41 14.12
CA ASP A 221 -6.08 -8.46 13.84
C ASP A 221 -6.23 -8.66 12.33
N TRP A 222 -5.61 -9.72 11.82
CA TRP A 222 -5.65 -10.09 10.41
C TRP A 222 -7.07 -10.30 9.88
N ARG A 223 -8.04 -10.66 10.76
CA ARG A 223 -9.44 -10.84 10.39
C ARG A 223 -10.12 -9.54 9.96
N THR A 224 -9.56 -8.40 10.37
CA THR A 224 -10.04 -7.08 9.98
C THR A 224 -9.38 -6.55 8.71
N GLY A 225 -8.52 -7.36 8.08
CA GLY A 225 -7.70 -6.97 6.94
C GLY A 225 -6.42 -6.23 7.30
N ASP A 226 -6.13 -6.01 8.60
CA ASP A 226 -4.89 -5.37 9.06
C ASP A 226 -3.68 -6.23 8.66
N PRO A 227 -2.80 -5.75 7.75
CA PRO A 227 -1.71 -6.57 7.23
C PRO A 227 -0.53 -6.70 8.21
N PHE A 228 -0.49 -5.88 9.26
CA PHE A 228 0.66 -5.78 10.15
C PHE A 228 0.42 -6.43 11.52
N THR A 229 1.54 -6.82 12.14
CA THR A 229 1.65 -7.01 13.59
C THR A 229 2.36 -5.81 14.21
N TYR A 230 2.15 -5.58 15.50
CA TYR A 230 2.60 -4.36 16.18
C TYR A 230 3.50 -4.67 17.37
N ASP A 231 4.47 -3.79 17.64
CA ASP A 231 5.21 -3.78 18.89
C ASP A 231 4.40 -3.15 20.04
N LYS A 232 4.97 -3.15 21.24
CA LYS A 232 4.36 -2.54 22.44
C LYS A 232 4.12 -1.02 22.32
N HIS A 233 4.69 -0.37 21.32
CA HIS A 233 4.52 1.06 21.03
C HIS A 233 3.52 1.31 19.89
N GLY A 234 2.87 0.27 19.37
CA GLY A 234 1.94 0.38 18.26
C GLY A 234 2.61 0.59 16.89
N ASN A 235 3.92 0.37 16.77
CA ASN A 235 4.61 0.43 15.49
C ASN A 235 4.55 -0.92 14.78
N PRO A 236 4.37 -0.96 13.45
CA PRO A 236 4.52 -2.18 12.67
C PRO A 236 5.88 -2.84 12.92
N ASN A 237 5.88 -4.10 13.34
CA ASN A 237 7.08 -4.89 13.61
C ASN A 237 7.12 -6.23 12.87
N GLY A 238 6.01 -6.60 12.24
CA GLY A 238 5.82 -7.84 11.49
C GLY A 238 4.59 -7.75 10.59
N PHE A 239 4.27 -8.85 9.94
CA PHE A 239 3.06 -9.01 9.13
C PHE A 239 2.50 -10.42 9.34
N TRP A 240 1.21 -10.58 9.07
CA TRP A 240 0.56 -11.89 9.12
C TRP A 240 0.99 -12.72 7.92
N SER A 241 1.42 -13.97 8.13
CA SER A 241 2.01 -14.81 7.09
C SER A 241 1.61 -16.28 7.26
N ASP A 242 1.29 -16.99 6.18
CA ASP A 242 1.05 -18.45 6.23
C ASP A 242 2.31 -19.30 6.51
N GLY A 243 3.40 -18.65 6.93
CA GLY A 243 4.75 -19.22 7.04
C GLY A 243 5.62 -18.89 5.83
N ASN A 244 5.04 -18.48 4.70
CA ASN A 244 5.76 -18.15 3.49
C ASN A 244 5.28 -16.84 2.84
N HIS A 245 3.98 -16.59 2.81
CA HIS A 245 3.33 -15.49 2.11
C HIS A 245 2.53 -14.58 3.04
N ALA A 246 2.63 -13.27 2.83
CA ALA A 246 1.82 -12.29 3.56
C ALA A 246 0.33 -12.54 3.30
N TRP A 247 -0.41 -12.79 4.38
CA TRP A 247 -1.71 -13.44 4.36
C TRP A 247 -2.78 -12.67 3.58
N THR A 248 -2.93 -11.38 3.86
CA THR A 248 -3.97 -10.51 3.31
C THR A 248 -3.79 -10.18 1.82
N PHE A 249 -2.75 -10.73 1.18
CA PHE A 249 -2.33 -10.43 -0.18
C PHE A 249 -2.29 -11.67 -1.09
N ARG A 250 -2.81 -12.80 -0.63
CA ARG A 250 -2.74 -14.09 -1.35
C ARG A 250 -3.86 -14.21 -2.38
N PRO A 251 -3.56 -14.38 -3.68
CA PRO A 251 -4.59 -14.39 -4.72
C PRO A 251 -5.49 -15.65 -4.70
N GLU A 252 -4.99 -16.77 -4.18
CA GLU A 252 -5.71 -18.05 -4.13
C GLU A 252 -6.58 -18.23 -2.88
N TYR A 253 -6.51 -17.31 -1.93
CA TYR A 253 -7.20 -17.46 -0.65
C TYR A 253 -8.62 -16.92 -0.71
N ASP A 254 -9.59 -17.73 -0.26
CA ASP A 254 -10.96 -17.26 -0.05
C ASP A 254 -11.11 -16.71 1.37
N PHE A 255 -11.22 -15.39 1.45
CA PHE A 255 -11.41 -14.65 2.70
C PHE A 255 -12.80 -14.85 3.32
N SER A 256 -13.75 -15.46 2.61
CA SER A 256 -15.09 -15.75 3.12
C SER A 256 -15.14 -17.04 3.96
N GLU A 257 -14.19 -17.95 3.77
CA GLU A 257 -14.11 -19.21 4.51
C GLU A 257 -13.44 -18.99 5.88
N SER A 258 -14.20 -18.45 6.83
CA SER A 258 -13.77 -18.18 8.20
C SER A 258 -13.49 -19.43 9.06
N GLY A 259 -13.48 -20.63 8.47
CA GLY A 259 -13.62 -21.91 9.17
C GLY A 259 -12.44 -22.86 9.12
N SER A 260 -11.46 -22.68 8.22
CA SER A 260 -10.30 -23.57 8.19
C SER A 260 -9.31 -23.16 9.30
N PRO A 261 -9.09 -24.02 10.32
CA PRO A 261 -8.23 -23.67 11.43
C PRO A 261 -6.80 -23.48 10.92
N MET A 262 -6.29 -22.27 11.11
CA MET A 262 -4.86 -22.00 10.98
C MET A 262 -4.13 -22.85 12.02
N THR A 263 -3.55 -23.97 11.61
CA THR A 263 -2.73 -24.80 12.49
C THR A 263 -1.33 -24.19 12.61
N ALA A 264 -1.20 -23.18 13.48
CA ALA A 264 -0.02 -22.83 14.31
C ALA A 264 -0.06 -21.34 14.71
N PRO A 265 0.48 -20.97 15.88
CA PRO A 265 0.66 -19.57 16.24
C PRO A 265 1.67 -18.92 15.27
N PHE A 266 1.15 -17.98 14.48
CA PHE A 266 1.89 -17.12 13.56
C PHE A 266 3.07 -16.47 14.28
N GLN A 267 4.29 -16.80 13.84
CA GLN A 267 5.47 -16.05 14.25
C GLN A 267 5.48 -14.74 13.45
N PRO A 268 5.48 -13.56 14.10
CA PRO A 268 5.67 -12.31 13.38
C PRO A 268 7.00 -12.40 12.61
N THR A 269 6.93 -12.42 11.28
CA THR A 269 8.13 -12.35 10.46
C THR A 269 8.67 -10.93 10.58
N PRO A 270 9.91 -10.73 11.05
CA PRO A 270 10.45 -9.40 11.24
C PRO A 270 10.41 -8.62 9.93
N VAL A 271 9.92 -7.40 10.01
CA VAL A 271 10.05 -6.45 8.92
C VAL A 271 11.51 -6.00 8.82
N VAL A 272 12.04 -5.96 7.61
CA VAL A 272 13.42 -5.54 7.29
C VAL A 272 13.43 -4.02 7.19
N LYS A 273 14.49 -3.45 7.77
CA LYS A 273 14.74 -2.01 7.82
C LYS A 273 15.11 -1.45 6.45
#